data_AF-A0A7W6RYQ0-F1
#
_entry.id   AF-A0A7W6RYQ0-F1
#
_cell.length_a   1.000
_cell.length_b   1.000
_cell.length_c   1.000
_cell.angle_alpha   90.00
_cell.angle_beta   90.00
_cell.angle_gamma   90.00
#
_symmetry.space_group_name_H-M   'P 1'
#
loop_
_entity.id
_entity.type
_entity.pdbx_description
1 polymer ?
#
loop_
_entity_poly.entity_id
_entity_poly.type
_entity_poly.pdbx_seq_one_letter_code
_entity_poly.pdbx_strand_id
1 'polypeptide(L)'
;MVVIDGGPGVDWRPRSARTARTLLHAVTGDSSLGIHKDPRGKPFVPRRPGGRPVHLSVSHSRHVFALAVGPVPLGLDVEGLRHPTRWRSVYAWITPPAERLPDPDPDTFLRGWTAREAVVKLLGTGLNHGLDTLSLPPDPPSTAPGPPAGSSPFRPVPLDGGPCWITHLAPWRERAVALALESPQPVRSYVVIDALVV
;
A
#
# COMPACT_ATOMS: atom_id res chain seq x y z
N MET A 1 -7.93 8.08 -7.71
CA MET A 1 -6.70 7.39 -8.15
C MET A 1 -6.17 8.15 -9.35
N VAL A 2 -4.98 8.74 -9.27
CA VAL A 2 -4.35 9.43 -10.41
C VAL A 2 -3.39 8.44 -11.03
N VAL A 3 -3.86 7.75 -12.06
CA VAL A 3 -3.03 6.82 -12.84
C VAL A 3 -2.21 7.66 -13.80
N ILE A 4 -0.89 7.65 -13.65
CA ILE A 4 0.02 8.19 -14.67
C ILE A 4 0.37 7.01 -15.57
N ASP A 5 -0.21 6.97 -16.75
CA ASP A 5 0.23 6.05 -17.79
C ASP A 5 1.65 6.45 -18.21
N GLY A 6 2.54 5.46 -18.28
CA GLY A 6 3.97 5.66 -18.47
C GLY A 6 4.35 6.29 -19.81
N GLY A 7 3.42 6.33 -20.77
CA GLY A 7 3.66 6.75 -22.14
C GLY A 7 4.67 5.84 -22.85
N PRO A 8 4.64 5.72 -24.19
CA PRO A 8 5.68 5.02 -24.92
C PRO A 8 7.04 5.72 -24.71
N GLY A 9 8.08 4.96 -24.37
CA GLY A 9 9.47 5.43 -24.34
C GLY A 9 10.10 5.68 -22.96
N VAL A 10 9.39 5.49 -21.85
CA VAL A 10 9.98 5.60 -20.51
C VAL A 10 10.40 4.22 -19.97
N ASP A 11 11.69 4.02 -19.70
CA ASP A 11 12.23 2.78 -19.11
C ASP A 11 11.87 2.69 -17.61
N TRP A 12 10.69 2.15 -17.32
CA TRP A 12 10.19 1.89 -15.97
C TRP A 12 10.72 0.57 -15.40
N ARG A 13 12.05 0.43 -15.27
CA ARG A 13 12.59 -0.78 -14.61
C ARG A 13 12.01 -0.90 -13.19
N PRO A 14 11.33 -2.01 -12.83
CA PRO A 14 10.50 -2.13 -11.62
C PRO A 14 11.21 -2.09 -10.25
N ARG A 15 12.38 -1.45 -10.12
CA ARG A 15 13.09 -1.27 -8.85
C ARG A 15 13.91 0.02 -8.79
N SER A 16 13.82 0.89 -9.80
CA SER A 16 14.77 2.00 -9.90
C SER A 16 14.40 3.14 -8.94
N ALA A 17 15.36 3.59 -8.13
CA ALA A 17 15.22 4.82 -7.34
C ALA A 17 14.90 6.04 -8.22
N ARG A 18 15.23 5.95 -9.52
CA ARG A 18 14.88 6.93 -10.56
C ARG A 18 13.37 7.00 -10.76
N THR A 19 12.67 5.87 -10.92
CA THR A 19 11.20 5.81 -11.05
C THR A 19 10.50 6.46 -9.87
N ALA A 20 10.88 6.09 -8.65
CA ALA A 20 10.31 6.67 -7.43
C ALA A 20 10.48 8.20 -7.40
N ARG A 21 11.66 8.69 -7.80
CA ARG A 21 11.97 10.12 -7.82
C ARG A 21 11.18 10.87 -8.88
N THR A 22 11.14 10.36 -10.11
CA THR A 22 10.35 10.94 -11.20
C THR A 22 8.87 11.06 -10.82
N LEU A 23 8.31 10.00 -10.22
CA LEU A 23 6.93 10.02 -9.76
C LEU A 23 6.70 10.97 -8.59
N LEU A 24 7.64 11.02 -7.63
CA LEU A 24 7.58 12.00 -6.54
C LEU A 24 7.47 13.41 -7.11
N HIS A 25 8.37 13.78 -8.02
CA HIS A 25 8.41 15.10 -8.63
C HIS A 25 7.14 15.42 -9.42
N ALA A 26 6.63 14.46 -10.19
CA ALA A 26 5.39 14.63 -10.95
C ALA A 26 4.17 14.83 -10.02
N VAL A 27 4.10 14.07 -8.92
CA VAL A 27 2.98 14.12 -7.97
C VAL A 27 3.03 15.37 -7.09
N THR A 28 4.22 15.81 -6.69
CA THR A 28 4.37 16.98 -5.82
C THR A 28 4.51 18.30 -6.57
N GLY A 29 4.88 18.26 -7.85
CA GLY A 29 5.30 19.44 -8.61
C GLY A 29 6.63 20.04 -8.13
N ASP A 30 7.39 19.32 -7.29
CA ASP A 30 8.64 19.80 -6.70
C ASP A 30 9.81 18.87 -7.06
N SER A 31 10.58 19.27 -8.07
CA SER A 31 11.76 18.54 -8.58
C SER A 31 12.97 18.57 -7.66
N SER A 32 12.93 19.39 -6.61
CA SER A 32 14.04 19.51 -5.68
C SER A 32 13.96 18.47 -4.56
N LEU A 33 12.80 17.82 -4.34
CA LEU A 33 12.66 16.77 -3.32
C LEU A 33 13.54 15.56 -3.62
N GLY A 34 14.22 15.06 -2.58
CA GLY A 34 15.05 13.85 -2.62
C GLY A 34 14.40 12.69 -1.88
N ILE A 35 14.68 11.46 -2.33
CA ILE A 35 14.31 10.23 -1.62
C ILE A 35 15.57 9.65 -0.97
N HIS A 36 15.50 9.46 0.34
CA HIS A 36 16.52 8.84 1.18
C HIS A 36 16.00 7.52 1.74
N LYS A 37 16.87 6.69 2.31
CA LYS A 37 16.49 5.45 3.00
C LYS A 37 16.92 5.54 4.46
N ASP A 38 16.04 5.10 5.37
CA ASP A 38 16.40 4.92 6.77
C ASP A 38 17.32 3.70 6.96
N PRO A 39 17.84 3.44 8.18
CA PRO A 39 18.70 2.28 8.43
C PRO A 39 18.05 0.91 8.13
N ARG A 40 16.71 0.84 8.06
CA ARG A 40 15.93 -0.36 7.70
C ARG A 40 15.62 -0.42 6.21
N GLY A 41 16.06 0.56 5.42
CA GLY A 41 15.84 0.65 3.98
C GLY A 41 14.52 1.29 3.57
N LYS A 42 13.68 1.77 4.52
CA LYS A 42 12.41 2.43 4.21
C LYS A 42 12.67 3.79 3.55
N PRO A 43 12.06 4.06 2.38
CA PRO A 43 12.25 5.34 1.72
C PRO A 43 11.54 6.49 2.47
N PHE A 44 12.17 7.66 2.53
CA PHE A 44 11.60 8.86 3.13
C PHE A 44 12.07 10.14 2.40
N VAL A 45 11.31 11.23 2.54
CA VAL A 45 11.72 12.58 2.10
C VAL A 45 12.20 13.35 3.33
N PRO A 46 13.44 13.88 3.34
CA PRO A 46 13.90 14.73 4.44
C PRO A 46 13.02 15.97 4.60
N ARG A 47 12.65 16.28 5.84
CA ARG A 47 11.90 17.50 6.14
C ARG A 47 12.78 18.71 5.85
N ARG A 48 12.22 19.67 5.12
CA ARG A 48 12.87 20.95 4.85
C ARG A 48 12.44 22.03 5.84
N PRO A 49 13.34 22.94 6.23
CA PRO A 49 12.96 24.14 6.97
C PRO A 49 11.83 24.89 6.23
N GLY A 50 10.74 25.22 6.93
CA GLY A 50 9.57 25.91 6.36
C GLY A 50 8.72 25.09 5.38
N GLY A 51 9.14 23.88 4.99
CA GLY A 51 8.40 23.00 4.10
C GLY A 51 7.31 22.19 4.82
N ARG A 52 6.24 21.84 4.09
CA ARG A 52 5.25 20.87 4.58
C ARG A 52 5.86 19.45 4.62
N PRO A 53 5.53 18.61 5.60
CA PRO A 53 5.95 17.21 5.60
C PRO A 53 5.49 16.49 4.35
N VAL A 54 6.37 15.66 3.78
CA VAL A 54 6.07 14.79 2.64
C VAL A 54 6.46 13.37 3.02
N HIS A 55 5.48 12.48 3.02
CA HIS A 55 5.66 11.06 3.26
C HIS A 55 5.42 10.30 1.97
N LEU A 56 6.15 9.21 1.78
CA LEU A 56 5.91 8.31 0.67
C LEU A 56 5.92 6.85 1.11
N SER A 57 5.26 6.02 0.31
CA SER A 57 5.38 4.57 0.37
C SER A 57 5.46 4.00 -1.03
N VAL A 58 6.28 2.98 -1.21
CA VAL A 58 6.52 2.33 -2.50
C VAL A 58 6.15 0.86 -2.38
N SER A 59 5.48 0.32 -3.40
CA SER A 59 5.25 -1.12 -3.55
C SER A 59 5.50 -1.58 -4.99
N HIS A 60 5.79 -2.87 -5.14
CA HIS A 60 6.09 -3.48 -6.43
C HIS A 60 5.45 -4.86 -6.54
N SER A 61 4.69 -5.09 -7.61
CA SER A 61 4.15 -6.41 -7.93
C SER A 61 4.37 -6.86 -9.37
N ARG A 62 5.35 -7.75 -9.55
CA ARG A 62 5.89 -8.14 -10.88
C ARG A 62 6.32 -6.90 -11.69
N HIS A 63 5.54 -6.53 -12.70
CA HIS A 63 5.78 -5.39 -13.59
C HIS A 63 5.12 -4.09 -13.11
N VAL A 64 4.41 -4.15 -11.99
CA VAL A 64 3.75 -2.99 -11.40
C VAL A 64 4.68 -2.30 -10.40
N PHE A 65 4.83 -0.99 -10.56
CA PHE A 65 5.41 -0.07 -9.59
C PHE A 65 4.29 0.81 -9.04
N ALA A 66 4.17 0.92 -7.72
CA ALA A 66 3.19 1.78 -7.08
C ALA A 66 3.85 2.78 -6.10
N LEU A 67 3.46 4.06 -6.18
CA LEU A 67 3.87 5.13 -5.27
C LEU A 67 2.65 5.80 -4.66
N ALA A 68 2.67 5.98 -3.35
CA ALA A 68 1.78 6.85 -2.62
C ALA A 68 2.55 8.03 -2.02
N VAL A 69 1.96 9.22 -2.05
CA VAL A 69 2.53 10.44 -1.45
C VAL A 69 1.44 11.16 -0.66
N GLY A 70 1.77 11.60 0.56
CA GLY A 70 0.81 12.25 1.45
C GLY A 70 1.46 13.07 2.56
N PRO A 71 0.66 13.87 3.30
CA PRO A 71 1.17 14.76 4.33
C PRO A 71 1.32 14.11 5.71
N VAL A 72 0.93 12.84 5.87
CA VAL A 72 1.16 12.01 7.08
C VAL A 72 1.85 10.70 6.71
N PRO A 73 2.49 10.02 7.67
CA PRO A 73 3.00 8.67 7.48
C PRO A 73 1.95 7.75 6.86
N LEU A 74 2.38 7.01 5.83
CA LEU A 74 1.50 6.16 5.04
C LEU A 74 2.24 4.90 4.58
N GLY A 75 1.49 3.84 4.34
CA GLY A 75 1.95 2.59 3.78
C GLY A 75 1.07 2.17 2.60
N LEU A 76 1.67 1.87 1.46
CA LEU A 76 0.98 1.37 0.27
C LEU A 76 1.47 -0.03 -0.03
N ASP A 77 0.54 -0.92 -0.32
CA ASP A 77 0.87 -2.19 -0.92
C ASP A 77 0.01 -2.52 -2.14
N VAL A 78 0.60 -3.24 -3.09
CA VAL A 78 -0.07 -3.80 -4.27
C VAL A 78 0.44 -5.21 -4.49
N GLU A 79 -0.44 -6.19 -4.60
CA GLU A 79 -0.04 -7.56 -4.91
C GLU A 79 -1.04 -8.28 -5.81
N GLY A 80 -0.50 -9.16 -6.65
CA GLY A 80 -1.26 -10.14 -7.42
C GLY A 80 -0.84 -11.56 -7.04
N LEU A 81 -1.69 -12.55 -7.35
CA LEU A 81 -1.42 -13.93 -6.99
C LEU A 81 -0.22 -14.48 -7.77
N ARG A 82 0.94 -14.61 -7.10
CA ARG A 82 2.17 -15.08 -7.77
C ARG A 82 2.33 -16.59 -7.78
N HIS A 83 1.89 -17.24 -6.71
CA HIS A 83 2.05 -18.69 -6.49
C HIS A 83 0.69 -19.33 -6.14
N PRO A 84 -0.12 -19.69 -7.15
CA PRO A 84 -1.46 -20.25 -6.94
C PRO A 84 -1.51 -21.53 -6.10
N THR A 85 -0.38 -22.24 -5.99
CA THR A 85 -0.28 -23.48 -5.21
C THR A 85 0.12 -23.27 -3.75
N ARG A 86 0.61 -22.07 -3.38
CA ARG A 86 1.17 -21.80 -2.03
C ARG A 86 0.38 -20.78 -1.21
N TRP A 87 -0.59 -20.10 -1.80
CA TRP A 87 -1.27 -19.01 -1.11
C TRP A 87 -2.00 -19.48 0.16
N ARG A 88 -2.55 -20.71 0.19
CA ARG A 88 -3.22 -21.27 1.38
C ARG A 88 -2.28 -21.41 2.59
N SER A 89 -1.04 -21.86 2.36
CA SER A 89 -0.06 -21.97 3.45
C SER A 89 0.39 -20.59 3.93
N VAL A 90 0.50 -19.61 3.03
CA VAL A 90 0.83 -18.22 3.40
C VAL A 90 -0.33 -17.57 4.15
N TYR A 91 -1.57 -17.79 3.72
CA TYR A 91 -2.78 -17.35 4.42
C TYR A 91 -2.79 -17.86 5.86
N ALA A 92 -2.56 -19.17 6.05
CA ALA A 92 -2.47 -19.74 7.39
C ALA A 92 -1.34 -19.10 8.21
N TRP A 93 -0.19 -18.78 7.60
CA TRP A 93 0.94 -18.16 8.29
C TRP A 93 0.68 -16.71 8.72
N ILE A 94 0.00 -15.89 7.91
CA ILE A 94 -0.17 -14.45 8.16
C ILE A 94 -1.47 -14.10 8.88
N THR A 95 -2.47 -14.98 8.87
CA THR A 95 -3.80 -14.67 9.39
C THR A 95 -3.93 -15.20 10.82
N PRO A 96 -4.26 -14.33 11.80
CA PRO A 96 -4.54 -14.75 13.16
C PRO A 96 -5.54 -15.90 13.18
N PRO A 97 -5.35 -16.95 14.00
CA PRO A 97 -6.24 -18.12 14.01
C PRO A 97 -7.74 -17.79 14.12
N ALA A 98 -8.09 -16.75 14.89
CA ALA A 98 -9.46 -16.28 15.08
C ALA A 98 -10.09 -15.61 13.84
N GLU A 99 -9.27 -15.17 12.88
CA GLU A 99 -9.71 -14.50 11.64
C GLU A 99 -9.70 -15.45 10.43
N ARG A 100 -9.29 -16.70 10.62
CA ARG A 100 -9.19 -17.66 9.51
C ARG A 100 -10.57 -18.11 9.06
N LEU A 101 -10.85 -17.95 7.78
CA LEU A 101 -12.03 -18.51 7.14
C LEU A 101 -11.83 -20.02 6.90
N PRO A 102 -12.89 -20.84 6.98
CA PRO A 102 -12.80 -22.28 6.71
C PRO A 102 -12.41 -22.59 5.26
N ASP A 103 -12.94 -21.83 4.31
CA ASP A 103 -12.65 -21.95 2.88
C ASP A 103 -12.33 -20.56 2.31
N PRO A 104 -11.12 -20.03 2.57
CA PRO A 104 -10.72 -18.76 1.98
C PRO A 104 -10.59 -18.93 0.46
N ASP A 105 -10.68 -17.83 -0.27
CA ASP A 105 -10.34 -17.77 -1.69
C ASP A 105 -9.07 -16.90 -1.92
N PRO A 106 -8.49 -16.92 -3.13
CA PRO A 106 -7.31 -16.10 -3.41
C PRO A 106 -7.51 -14.58 -3.26
N ASP A 107 -8.73 -14.05 -3.49
CA ASP A 107 -9.00 -12.62 -3.34
C ASP A 107 -8.98 -12.21 -1.87
N THR A 108 -9.62 -12.99 -1.00
CA THR A 108 -9.60 -12.85 0.45
C THR A 108 -8.16 -12.88 0.97
N PHE A 109 -7.37 -13.84 0.49
CA PHE A 109 -5.95 -13.91 0.83
C PHE A 109 -5.21 -12.64 0.39
N LEU A 110 -5.36 -12.21 -0.87
CA LEU A 110 -4.66 -11.04 -1.40
C LEU A 110 -5.05 -9.76 -0.67
N ARG A 111 -6.33 -9.57 -0.34
CA ARG A 111 -6.79 -8.43 0.47
C ARG A 111 -6.15 -8.44 1.85
N GLY A 112 -6.22 -9.57 2.55
CA GLY A 112 -5.63 -9.72 3.88
C GLY A 112 -4.10 -9.56 3.90
N TRP A 113 -3.42 -10.06 2.88
CA TRP A 113 -1.97 -9.90 2.68
C TRP A 113 -1.61 -8.43 2.43
N THR A 114 -2.21 -7.83 1.41
CA THR A 114 -1.89 -6.46 0.96
C THR A 114 -2.20 -5.46 2.08
N ALA A 115 -3.27 -5.68 2.84
CA ALA A 115 -3.62 -4.87 3.98
C ALA A 115 -2.56 -4.90 5.10
N ARG A 116 -2.11 -6.10 5.49
CA ARG A 116 -1.06 -6.26 6.51
C ARG A 116 0.28 -5.66 6.08
N GLU A 117 0.66 -5.87 4.82
CA GLU A 117 1.86 -5.25 4.24
C GLU A 117 1.78 -3.72 4.21
N ALA A 118 0.61 -3.15 3.89
CA ALA A 118 0.42 -1.70 3.95
C ALA A 118 0.64 -1.18 5.38
N VAL A 119 0.12 -1.86 6.41
CA VAL A 119 0.34 -1.50 7.81
C VAL A 119 1.82 -1.64 8.20
N VAL A 120 2.49 -2.73 7.83
CA VAL A 120 3.91 -2.91 8.10
C VAL A 120 4.78 -1.84 7.42
N LYS A 121 4.42 -1.44 6.20
CA LYS A 121 5.10 -0.35 5.48
C LYS A 121 4.88 1.01 6.15
N LEU A 122 3.67 1.27 6.64
CA LEU A 122 3.39 2.45 7.47
C LEU A 122 4.30 2.47 8.70
N LEU A 123 4.44 1.35 9.41
CA LEU A 123 5.27 1.24 10.62
C LEU A 123 6.77 1.28 10.35
N GLY A 124 7.22 0.82 9.17
CA GLY A 124 8.65 0.74 8.87
C GLY A 124 9.40 -0.30 9.71
N THR A 125 8.69 -1.32 10.18
CA THR A 125 9.23 -2.43 10.95
C THR A 125 9.74 -3.57 10.07
N GLY A 126 9.30 -3.61 8.81
CA GLY A 126 9.58 -4.72 7.89
C GLY A 126 8.80 -5.98 8.27
N LEU A 127 8.94 -7.04 7.47
CA LEU A 127 8.21 -8.31 7.64
C LEU A 127 8.40 -8.98 9.02
N ASN A 128 9.44 -8.60 9.75
CA ASN A 128 9.72 -9.10 11.10
C ASN A 128 8.72 -8.62 12.17
N HIS A 129 7.75 -7.76 11.82
CA HIS A 129 6.72 -7.30 12.73
C HIS A 129 5.74 -8.42 13.17
N GLY A 130 5.71 -9.56 12.47
CA GLY A 130 4.75 -10.64 12.73
C GLY A 130 3.39 -10.29 12.15
N LEU A 131 3.15 -10.62 10.88
CA LEU A 131 1.90 -10.30 10.18
C LEU A 131 0.66 -10.96 10.82
N ASP A 132 0.88 -12.07 11.52
CA ASP A 132 -0.10 -12.85 12.29
C ASP A 132 -0.52 -12.19 13.61
N THR A 133 0.19 -11.13 14.04
CA THR A 133 -0.20 -10.32 15.20
C THR A 133 -1.10 -9.15 14.83
N LEU A 134 -1.18 -8.82 13.53
CA LEU A 134 -2.02 -7.75 13.03
C LEU A 134 -3.45 -8.25 12.80
N SER A 135 -4.36 -7.78 13.65
CA SER A 135 -5.79 -7.97 13.48
C SER A 135 -6.39 -6.92 12.56
N LEU A 136 -6.96 -7.37 11.44
CA LEU A 136 -7.59 -6.49 10.48
C LEU A 136 -9.10 -6.38 10.75
N PRO A 137 -9.72 -5.22 10.50
CA PRO A 137 -11.17 -5.13 10.49
C PRO A 137 -11.73 -6.04 9.40
N PRO A 138 -12.80 -6.81 9.69
CA PRO A 138 -13.39 -7.70 8.71
C PRO A 138 -13.85 -6.90 7.49
N ASP A 139 -13.70 -7.49 6.30
CA ASP A 139 -14.31 -6.90 5.12
C ASP A 139 -15.83 -6.93 5.26
N PRO A 140 -16.53 -5.88 4.80
CA PRO A 140 -17.99 -5.93 4.73
C PRO A 140 -18.39 -7.08 3.81
N PRO A 141 -19.49 -7.80 4.12
CA PRO A 141 -19.97 -8.85 3.24
C PRO A 141 -20.27 -8.26 1.86
N SER A 142 -20.04 -9.03 0.79
CA SER A 142 -20.21 -8.55 -0.59
C SER A 142 -21.63 -8.07 -0.91
N THR A 143 -22.62 -8.47 -0.10
CA THR A 143 -24.03 -8.09 -0.18
C THR A 143 -24.40 -6.88 0.68
N ALA A 144 -23.47 -6.36 1.49
CA ALA A 144 -23.72 -5.17 2.28
C ALA A 144 -24.02 -3.98 1.36
N PRO A 145 -25.01 -3.13 1.71
CA PRO A 145 -25.11 -1.83 1.07
C PRO A 145 -23.77 -1.09 1.23
N GLY A 146 -23.38 -0.34 0.20
CA GLY A 146 -22.17 0.47 0.25
C GLY A 146 -22.16 1.37 1.49
N PRO A 147 -20.96 1.77 1.96
CA PRO A 147 -20.87 2.61 3.15
C PRO A 147 -21.68 3.91 2.92
N PRO A 148 -22.36 4.45 3.95
CA PRO A 148 -23.20 5.63 3.81
C PRO A 148 -22.47 6.77 3.10
N ALA A 149 -23.17 7.54 2.28
CA ALA A 149 -22.59 8.70 1.61
C ALA A 149 -21.94 9.63 2.64
N GLY A 150 -20.66 9.96 2.44
CA GLY A 150 -19.87 10.79 3.36
C GLY A 150 -19.17 10.05 4.51
N SER A 151 -19.37 8.73 4.65
CA SER A 151 -18.57 7.94 5.60
C SER A 151 -17.15 7.75 5.10
N SER A 152 -16.20 7.71 6.03
CA SER A 152 -14.79 7.47 5.71
C SER A 152 -14.62 6.02 5.22
N PRO A 153 -13.91 5.79 4.09
CA PRO A 153 -13.60 4.43 3.64
C PRO A 153 -12.49 3.77 4.48
N PHE A 154 -11.94 4.51 5.45
CA PHE A 154 -10.88 4.05 6.33
C PHE A 154 -11.44 3.37 7.57
N ARG A 155 -10.95 2.16 7.84
CA ARG A 155 -11.28 1.37 9.01
C ARG A 155 -10.10 1.35 9.99
N PRO A 156 -10.31 1.46 11.30
CA PRO A 156 -9.22 1.43 12.26
C PRO A 156 -8.61 0.04 12.37
N VAL A 157 -7.29 -0.02 12.51
CA VAL A 157 -6.50 -1.20 12.86
C VAL A 157 -5.83 -0.91 14.20
N PRO A 158 -6.11 -1.67 15.26
CA PRO A 158 -5.49 -1.45 16.57
C PRO A 158 -4.01 -1.78 16.51
N LEU A 159 -3.17 -0.89 17.06
CA LEU A 159 -1.73 -1.09 17.20
C LEU A 159 -1.27 -0.57 18.56
N ASP A 160 -0.10 -1.02 19.00
CA ASP A 160 0.59 -0.47 20.15
C ASP A 160 0.96 1.00 19.88
N GLY A 161 0.53 1.90 20.77
CA GLY A 161 0.77 3.35 20.62
C GLY A 161 -0.33 4.12 19.87
N GLY A 162 -1.40 3.45 19.44
CA GLY A 162 -2.57 4.08 18.83
C GLY A 162 -2.97 3.41 17.52
N PRO A 163 -4.24 3.53 17.09
CA PRO A 163 -4.68 2.89 15.86
C PRO A 163 -4.00 3.50 14.64
N CYS A 164 -3.87 2.70 13.57
CA CYS A 164 -3.75 3.23 12.22
C CYS A 164 -5.06 3.01 11.46
N TRP A 165 -5.13 3.52 10.24
CA TRP A 165 -6.34 3.49 9.43
C TRP A 165 -6.08 2.89 8.07
N ILE A 166 -6.88 1.89 7.70
CA ILE A 166 -6.70 1.14 6.47
C ILE A 166 -7.88 1.27 5.53
N THR A 167 -7.61 1.29 4.23
CA THR A 167 -8.63 1.17 3.20
C THR A 167 -8.12 0.35 2.01
N HIS A 168 -9.03 -0.33 1.33
CA HIS A 168 -8.75 -0.97 0.05
C HIS A 168 -9.04 0.03 -1.07
N LEU A 169 -8.07 0.21 -1.95
CA LEU A 169 -8.26 1.00 -3.16
C LEU A 169 -8.90 0.12 -4.24
N ALA A 170 -9.45 0.76 -5.29
CA ALA A 170 -9.89 0.03 -6.46
C ALA A 170 -8.75 -0.88 -6.97
N PRO A 171 -9.02 -2.15 -7.28
CA PRO A 171 -7.99 -3.08 -7.74
C PRO A 171 -7.37 -2.57 -9.04
N TRP A 172 -6.07 -2.83 -9.22
CA TRP A 172 -5.37 -2.53 -10.47
C TRP A 172 -5.23 -3.81 -11.29
N ARG A 173 -6.08 -3.97 -12.32
CA ARG A 173 -6.28 -5.26 -12.99
C ARG A 173 -6.66 -6.33 -11.95
N GLU A 174 -5.96 -7.45 -11.92
CA GLU A 174 -6.15 -8.55 -10.96
C GLU A 174 -5.36 -8.38 -9.64
N ARG A 175 -4.89 -7.17 -9.33
CA ARG A 175 -4.07 -6.91 -8.13
C ARG A 175 -4.87 -6.20 -7.06
N ALA A 176 -4.80 -6.73 -5.85
CA ALA A 176 -5.28 -6.06 -4.66
C ALA A 176 -4.37 -4.87 -4.34
N VAL A 177 -4.97 -3.77 -3.88
CA VAL A 177 -4.26 -2.56 -3.47
C VAL A 177 -4.79 -2.12 -2.11
N ALA A 178 -3.90 -1.87 -1.15
CA ALA A 178 -4.27 -1.40 0.17
C ALA A 178 -3.41 -0.22 0.61
N LEU A 179 -4.02 0.66 1.39
CA LEU A 179 -3.42 1.85 1.95
C LEU A 179 -3.63 1.87 3.46
N ALA A 180 -2.56 2.08 4.21
CA ALA A 180 -2.59 2.40 5.63
C ALA A 180 -2.10 3.84 5.90
N LEU A 181 -2.70 4.51 6.86
CA LEU A 181 -2.38 5.88 7.29
C LEU A 181 -2.29 5.99 8.80
N GLU A 182 -1.40 6.86 9.28
CA GLU A 182 -1.38 7.28 10.68
C GLU A 182 -2.61 8.10 11.07
N SER A 183 -3.26 8.80 10.13
CA SER A 183 -4.54 9.45 10.39
C SER A 183 -5.41 9.49 9.13
N PRO A 184 -6.74 9.33 9.22
CA PRO A 184 -7.61 9.33 8.06
C PRO A 184 -7.65 10.71 7.44
N GLN A 185 -7.24 10.81 6.18
CA GLN A 185 -7.36 12.03 5.41
C GLN A 185 -7.29 11.73 3.91
N PRO A 186 -7.75 12.66 3.04
CA PRO A 186 -7.61 12.51 1.61
C PRO A 186 -6.13 12.41 1.22
N VAL A 187 -5.72 11.26 0.69
CA VAL A 187 -4.40 11.10 0.08
C VAL A 187 -4.52 11.39 -1.40
N ARG A 188 -3.72 12.36 -1.87
CA ARG A 188 -3.96 13.02 -3.15
C ARG A 188 -3.58 12.19 -4.37
N SER A 189 -2.67 11.20 -4.25
CA SER A 189 -2.20 10.45 -5.41
C SER A 189 -1.67 9.05 -5.07
N TYR A 190 -2.08 8.08 -5.88
CA TYR A 190 -1.46 6.76 -6.01
C TYR A 190 -1.15 6.58 -7.48
N VAL A 191 0.13 6.44 -7.81
CA VAL A 191 0.55 6.17 -9.18
C VAL A 191 0.88 4.71 -9.29
N VAL A 192 0.19 4.02 -10.18
CA VAL A 192 0.52 2.65 -10.57
C VAL A 192 1.05 2.70 -11.99
N ILE A 193 2.32 2.35 -12.18
CA ILE A 193 2.91 2.19 -13.49
C ILE A 193 3.00 0.70 -13.79
N ASP A 194 2.44 0.28 -14.91
CA ASP A 194 2.62 -1.06 -15.46
C ASP A 194 3.73 -1.00 -16.51
N ALA A 195 4.88 -1.62 -16.23
CA ALA A 195 6.00 -1.69 -17.17
C ALA A 195 5.77 -2.77 -18.27
N LEU A 196 4.61 -3.43 -18.30
CA LEU A 196 4.18 -4.21 -19.45
C LEU A 196 3.65 -3.24 -20.52
N VAL A 197 4.57 -2.72 -21.32
CA VAL A 197 4.28 -2.46 -22.72
C VAL A 197 4.01 -3.84 -23.32
N VAL A 198 2.74 -4.15 -23.59
CA VAL A 198 2.38 -5.18 -24.58
C VAL A 198 2.03 -4.45 -25.86
#